data_AF-A0A0K2ZEL6-F1
#
_entry.id   AF-A0A0K2ZEL6-F1
#
_cell.length_a   1.000
_cell.length_b   1.000
_cell.length_c   1.000
_cell.angle_alpha   90.00
_cell.angle_beta   90.00
_cell.angle_gamma   90.00
#
_symmetry.space_group_name_H-M   'P 1'
#
loop_
_entity.id
_entity.type
_entity.pdbx_description
1 polymer ?
#
loop_
_entity_poly.entity_id
_entity_poly.type
_entity_poly.pdbx_seq_one_letter_code
_entity_poly.pdbx_strand_id
1 'polypeptide(L)' 'MIDPHKNSSTDRLKGPAAATYLGLSHSTLEKMRHEGRGPRYVKIGGRVFYRRADLEAYIEGSVVETTDSRGAVA' A
#
# COMPACT_ATOMS: atom_id res chain seq x y z
N MET A 1 -9.35 -7.63 29.45
CA MET A 1 -9.11 -6.26 28.97
C MET A 1 -7.99 -6.35 27.93
N ILE A 2 -8.36 -6.10 26.66
CA ILE A 2 -7.57 -6.17 25.42
C ILE A 2 -7.28 -7.60 24.90
N ASP A 3 -8.26 -8.14 24.18
CA ASP A 3 -8.15 -9.32 23.33
C ASP A 3 -7.11 -9.10 22.20
N PRO A 4 -6.03 -9.90 22.07
CA PRO A 4 -4.92 -9.63 21.16
C PRO A 4 -5.15 -10.06 19.70
N HIS A 5 -6.39 -10.33 19.28
CA HIS A 5 -6.70 -10.83 17.93
C HIS A 5 -7.19 -9.75 16.94
N LYS A 6 -6.68 -8.52 17.04
CA LYS A 6 -7.07 -7.43 16.15
C LYS A 6 -6.44 -7.50 14.74
N ASN A 7 -6.21 -8.70 14.21
CA ASN A 7 -5.94 -8.85 12.77
C ASN A 7 -6.28 -10.27 12.28
N SER A 8 -7.56 -10.61 12.23
CA SER A 8 -8.06 -11.85 11.65
C SER A 8 -7.74 -11.92 10.16
N SER A 9 -6.60 -12.51 9.80
CA SER A 9 -6.21 -13.36 8.64
C SER A 9 -6.85 -13.19 7.24
N THR A 10 -7.71 -12.20 7.00
CA THR A 10 -8.64 -12.12 5.86
C THR A 10 -8.59 -10.76 5.15
N ASP A 11 -8.05 -9.70 5.78
CA ASP A 11 -7.95 -8.37 5.16
C ASP A 11 -6.74 -8.24 4.21
N ARG A 12 -6.71 -9.14 3.22
CA ARG A 12 -5.76 -9.17 2.12
C ARG A 12 -6.42 -8.60 0.86
N LEU A 13 -6.04 -7.38 0.52
CA LEU A 13 -6.54 -6.64 -0.63
C LEU A 13 -5.73 -7.01 -1.88
N LYS A 14 -6.40 -7.20 -3.01
CA LYS A 14 -5.73 -7.36 -4.31
C LYS A 14 -5.28 -5.98 -4.81
N GLY A 15 -4.38 -5.94 -5.78
CA GLY A 15 -3.93 -4.70 -6.44
C GLY A 15 -5.00 -3.61 -6.62
N PRO A 16 -6.14 -3.88 -7.29
CA PRO A 16 -7.17 -2.86 -7.49
C PRO A 16 -7.84 -2.42 -6.17
N ALA A 17 -8.12 -3.36 -5.26
CA ALA A 17 -8.75 -3.04 -3.98
C ALA A 17 -7.82 -2.25 -3.06
N ALA A 18 -6.52 -2.55 -3.09
CA ALA A 18 -5.49 -1.80 -2.36
C ALA A 18 -5.32 -0.38 -2.94
N ALA A 19 -5.40 -0.24 -4.26
CA ALA A 19 -5.38 1.07 -4.92
C ALA A 19 -6.59 1.90 -4.49
N THR A 20 -7.80 1.34 -4.53
CA THR A 20 -9.01 2.00 -4.03
C THR A 20 -8.90 2.38 -2.55
N TYR A 21 -8.33 1.50 -1.72
CA TYR A 21 -8.11 1.79 -0.29
C TYR A 21 -7.20 3.00 -0.06
N LEU A 22 -6.16 3.15 -0.88
CA LEU A 22 -5.25 4.30 -0.85
C LEU A 22 -5.81 5.54 -1.58
N GLY A 23 -6.97 5.43 -2.25
CA GLY A 23 -7.48 6.49 -3.12
C GLY A 23 -6.65 6.70 -4.39
N LEU A 24 -5.87 5.69 -4.81
CA LEU A 24 -5.00 5.74 -5.97
C LEU A 24 -5.53 4.87 -7.12
N SER A 25 -5.06 5.15 -8.33
CA SER A 25 -5.31 4.29 -9.49
C SER A 25 -4.41 3.06 -9.45
N HIS A 26 -4.88 1.93 -10.00
CA HIS A 26 -4.10 0.70 -10.11
C HIS A 26 -2.75 0.94 -10.81
N SER A 27 -2.73 1.73 -11.88
CA SER A 27 -1.51 2.11 -12.60
C SER A 27 -0.53 2.90 -11.73
N THR A 28 -1.02 3.75 -10.83
CA THR A 28 -0.19 4.49 -9.86
C THR A 28 0.43 3.51 -8.86
N LEU A 29 -0.37 2.59 -8.33
CA LEU A 29 0.12 1.55 -7.42
C LEU A 29 1.20 0.68 -8.11
N GLU A 30 1.00 0.32 -9.37
CA GLU A 30 1.95 -0.45 -10.16
C GLU A 30 3.25 0.34 -10.42
N LYS A 31 3.15 1.63 -10.75
CA LYS A 31 4.30 2.53 -10.87
C LYS A 31 5.11 2.60 -9.57
N MET A 32 4.45 2.79 -8.43
CA MET A 32 5.11 2.83 -7.12
C MET A 32 5.83 1.53 -6.77
N ARG A 33 5.35 0.38 -7.25
CA ARG A 33 6.06 -0.90 -7.11
C ARG A 33 7.33 -0.95 -7.94
N HIS A 34 7.26 -0.48 -9.18
CA HIS A 34 8.44 -0.40 -10.05
C HIS A 34 9.49 0.58 -9.50
N GLU A 35 9.04 1.68 -8.91
CA GLU A 35 9.90 2.70 -8.28
C GLU A 35 10.44 2.28 -6.90
N GLY A 36 9.99 1.13 -6.35
CA GLY A 36 10.39 0.66 -5.02
C GLY A 36 9.88 1.53 -3.87
N ARG A 37 8.96 2.46 -4.14
CA ARG A 37 8.36 3.39 -3.16
C ARG A 37 6.98 2.96 -2.70
N GLY A 38 6.46 1.81 -3.11
CA GLY A 38 5.10 1.36 -2.78
C GLY A 38 4.96 0.57 -1.48
N PRO A 39 3.71 0.31 -1.04
CA PRO A 39 3.42 -0.48 0.15
C PRO A 39 3.91 -1.92 0.04
N ARG A 40 4.17 -2.53 1.20
CA ARG A 40 4.60 -3.94 1.26
C ARG A 40 3.52 -4.84 0.68
N TYR A 41 3.95 -5.77 -0.16
CA TYR A 41 3.07 -6.71 -0.82
C TYR A 41 3.51 -8.15 -0.56
N VAL A 42 2.53 -9.04 -0.61
CA VAL A 42 2.70 -10.48 -0.46
C VAL A 42 2.39 -11.14 -1.79
N LYS A 43 3.33 -11.92 -2.32
CA LYS A 43 3.14 -12.72 -3.53
C LYS A 43 2.75 -14.14 -3.11
N ILE A 44 1.55 -14.58 -3.48
CA ILE A 44 1.03 -15.92 -3.20
C ILE A 44 0.58 -16.56 -4.51
N GLY A 45 1.24 -17.63 -4.94
CA GLY A 45 0.85 -18.41 -6.11
C GLY A 45 0.70 -17.58 -7.41
N GLY A 46 1.61 -16.62 -7.64
CA GLY A 46 1.57 -15.73 -8.81
C GLY A 46 0.63 -14.53 -8.68
N ARG A 47 -0.17 -14.45 -7.61
CA ARG A 47 -1.03 -13.31 -7.31
C ARG A 47 -0.42 -12.41 -6.27
N VAL A 48 -0.66 -11.11 -6.41
CA VAL A 48 -0.24 -10.11 -5.45
C VAL A 48 -1.39 -9.77 -4.53
N PHE A 49 -1.09 -9.77 -3.24
CA PHE A 49 -1.95 -9.27 -2.18
C PHE A 49 -1.22 -8.20 -1.37
N TYR A 50 -1.98 -7.29 -0.81
CA TYR A 50 -1.57 -6.30 0.15
C TYR A 50 -2.33 -6.57 1.43
N ARG A 51 -1.67 -6.55 2.58
CA ARG A 51 -2.42 -6.60 3.84
C ARG A 51 -2.80 -5.19 4.19
N ARG A 52 -4.00 -5.01 4.73
CA ARG A 52 -4.43 -3.70 5.20
C ARG A 52 -3.49 -3.10 6.25
N ALA A 53 -2.96 -3.92 7.16
CA ALA A 53 -1.94 -3.48 8.11
C ALA A 53 -0.67 -2.96 7.43
N ASP A 54 -0.23 -3.58 6.33
CA ASP A 54 0.93 -3.10 5.56
C ASP A 54 0.61 -1.82 4.80
N LEU A 55 -0.62 -1.65 4.30
CA LEU A 55 -1.07 -0.41 3.67
C LEU A 55 -1.15 0.73 4.70
N GLU A 56 -1.69 0.45 5.88
CA GLU A 56 -1.82 1.42 6.97
C GLU A 56 -0.45 1.82 7.52
N ALA A 57 0.44 0.86 7.78
CA ALA A 57 1.83 1.13 8.15
C ALA A 57 2.59 1.89 7.05
N TYR A 58 2.26 1.64 5.78
CA TYR A 58 2.81 2.40 4.68
C TYR A 58 2.26 3.83 4.64
N ILE A 59 0.97 4.05 4.92
CA ILE A 59 0.40 5.41 5.04
C ILE A 59 1.08 6.13 6.20
N GLU A 60 1.19 5.49 7.37
CA GLU A 60 1.82 6.03 8.57
C GLU A 60 3.31 6.33 8.37
N GLY A 61 4.05 5.45 7.70
CA GLY A 61 5.48 5.63 7.40
C GLY A 61 5.75 6.50 6.16
N SER A 62 4.78 6.64 5.25
CA SER A 62 4.83 7.54 4.09
C SER A 62 4.06 8.82 4.32
N VAL A 63 3.72 9.16 5.58
CA VAL A 63 3.40 10.54 5.95
C VAL A 63 4.67 11.35 5.73
N VAL A 64 4.88 11.71 4.48
CA VAL A 64 5.78 12.76 4.08
C VAL A 64 4.92 14.00 4.17
N GLU A 65 5.20 14.86 5.16
CA GLU A 65 4.77 16.26 5.09
C GLU A 65 5.29 16.79 3.76
N THR A 66 4.39 16.96 2.78
CA THR A 66 4.76 17.35 1.42
C THR A 66 5.35 18.74 1.44
N THR A 67 6.68 18.83 1.55
CA THR A 67 7.40 19.70 0.63
C THR A 67 7.39 19.00 -0.73
N ASP A 68 6.64 19.60 -1.64
CA ASP A 68 6.57 19.25 -3.05
C ASP A 68 7.96 18.88 -3.58
N SER A 69 8.10 17.71 -4.19
CA SER A 69 9.31 17.35 -4.92
C SER A 69 9.00 16.36 -6.03
N ARG A 70 8.66 16.98 -7.17
CA ARG A 70 8.93 16.59 -8.56
C ARG A 70 7.83 15.91 -9.37
N GLY A 71 7.16 16.79 -10.11
CA GLY A 71 6.92 16.64 -11.54
C GLY A 71 7.35 17.88 -12.35
N ALA A 72 8.49 18.51 -12.06
CA ALA A 72 9.11 19.51 -12.93
C ALA A 72 10.64 19.44 -12.85
N VAL A 73 11.27 18.80 -13.84
CA VAL A 73 12.63 19.03 -14.40
C VAL A 73 12.74 18.09 -15.62
N ALA A 74 13.26 18.43 -16.79
CA ALA A 74 13.67 19.66 -17.43
C ALA A 74 13.54 19.41 -18.95
#